data_AF-A0AAJ2Q404-F1
#
_entry.id   AF-A0AAJ2Q404-F1
#
_cell.length_a   1.000
_cell.length_b   1.000
_cell.length_c   1.000
_cell.angle_alpha   90.00
_cell.angle_beta   90.00
_cell.angle_gamma   90.00
#
_symmetry.space_group_name_H-M   'P 1'
#
loop_
_entity.id
_entity.type
_entity.pdbx_description
1 polymer ?
#
loop_
_entity_poly.entity_id
_entity_poly.type
_entity_poly.pdbx_seq_one_letter_code
_entity_poly.pdbx_strand_id
1 'polypeptide(L)'
;MSESGGPDEEHVRPPGTGDTTVEALGALSEALEKVESARGQLYGFHQLMGGADLTLDRAVELLRMGGHPEHADLVEREIVGRNVVPGCWTFQLVEAYDDTYYRPFVEVEERVRQELVGGRRHLYEAQMKEVRRTRGHPQHTARP
;
A
#
# COMPACT_ATOMS: atom_id res chain seq x y z
N MET A 1 -26.85 14.50 31.63
CA MET A 1 -26.98 13.89 30.29
C MET A 1 -25.69 13.12 30.06
N SER A 2 -25.76 11.79 29.89
CA SER A 2 -24.56 10.95 29.72
C SER A 2 -23.89 11.33 28.41
N GLU A 3 -22.76 12.02 28.46
CA GLU A 3 -21.89 12.11 27.30
C GLU A 3 -21.48 10.69 26.91
N SER A 4 -21.81 10.28 25.69
CA SER A 4 -21.42 8.99 25.14
C SER A 4 -19.90 8.98 24.91
N GLY A 5 -19.12 8.79 25.97
CA GLY A 5 -17.66 8.89 25.96
C GLY A 5 -16.94 7.69 25.33
N GLY A 6 -17.61 6.93 24.46
CA GLY A 6 -17.07 5.75 23.78
C GLY A 6 -16.88 5.99 22.27
N PRO A 7 -16.44 4.96 21.53
CA PRO A 7 -16.26 5.04 20.08
C PRO A 7 -17.56 5.47 19.37
N ASP A 8 -17.43 5.94 18.12
CA ASP A 8 -18.61 6.13 17.27
C ASP A 8 -19.19 4.78 16.78
N GLU A 9 -20.35 4.82 16.14
CA GLU A 9 -21.08 3.62 15.72
C GLU A 9 -20.34 2.78 14.68
N GLU A 10 -19.47 3.39 13.86
CA GLU A 10 -18.65 2.68 12.87
C GLU A 10 -17.54 1.87 13.54
N HIS A 11 -17.10 2.30 14.73
CA HIS A 11 -16.01 1.70 15.49
C HIS A 11 -16.48 0.87 16.69
N VAL A 12 -17.78 0.55 16.75
CA VAL A 12 -18.36 -0.42 17.69
C VAL A 12 -18.68 -1.70 16.93
N ARG A 13 -18.34 -2.88 17.47
CA ARG A 13 -18.67 -4.15 16.80
C ARG A 13 -20.18 -4.42 16.77
N PRO A 14 -20.73 -5.03 15.70
CA PRO A 14 -22.15 -5.42 15.68
C PRO A 14 -22.49 -6.47 16.74
N PRO A 15 -23.74 -6.52 17.22
CA PRO A 15 -24.20 -7.57 18.14
C PRO A 15 -23.97 -8.97 17.57
N GLY A 16 -23.54 -9.91 18.41
CA GLY A 16 -23.25 -11.28 17.99
C GLY A 16 -21.87 -11.50 17.36
N THR A 17 -21.08 -10.44 17.14
CA THR A 17 -19.69 -10.55 16.65
C THR A 17 -18.77 -10.96 17.80
N GLY A 18 -18.12 -12.13 17.68
CA GLY A 18 -17.17 -12.63 18.69
C GLY A 18 -15.78 -11.99 18.59
N ASP A 19 -14.99 -12.09 19.66
CA ASP A 19 -13.62 -11.56 19.72
C ASP A 19 -12.72 -12.12 18.62
N THR A 20 -12.76 -13.45 18.41
CA THR A 20 -11.99 -14.13 17.36
C THR A 20 -12.34 -13.62 15.96
N THR A 21 -13.59 -13.24 15.71
CA THR A 21 -13.99 -12.64 14.42
C THR A 21 -13.39 -11.26 14.24
N VAL A 22 -13.40 -10.44 15.31
CA VAL A 22 -12.77 -9.10 15.26
C VAL A 22 -11.26 -9.21 15.06
N GLU A 23 -10.60 -10.14 15.75
CA GLU A 23 -9.17 -10.41 15.60
C GLU A 23 -8.82 -10.91 14.20
N ALA A 24 -9.61 -11.83 13.63
CA ALA A 24 -9.42 -12.32 12.26
C ALA A 24 -9.57 -11.20 11.21
N LEU A 25 -10.55 -10.30 11.38
CA LEU A 25 -10.71 -9.14 10.51
C LEU A 25 -9.54 -8.16 10.66
N GLY A 26 -9.07 -7.91 11.89
CA GLY A 26 -7.87 -7.12 12.14
C GLY A 26 -6.64 -7.70 11.43
N ALA A 27 -6.40 -9.00 11.55
CA ALA A 27 -5.31 -9.68 10.86
C ALA A 27 -5.43 -9.62 9.33
N LEU A 28 -6.65 -9.72 8.79
CA LEU A 28 -6.91 -9.60 7.35
C LEU A 28 -6.60 -8.19 6.84
N SER A 29 -7.06 -7.14 7.55
CA SER A 29 -6.74 -5.75 7.21
C SER A 29 -5.24 -5.47 7.37
N GLU A 30 -4.59 -5.97 8.43
CA GLU A 30 -3.14 -5.84 8.64
C GLU A 30 -2.33 -6.53 7.53
N ALA A 31 -2.83 -7.62 6.96
CA ALA A 31 -2.22 -8.25 5.79
C ALA A 31 -2.40 -7.38 4.53
N LEU A 32 -3.59 -6.82 4.30
CA LEU A 32 -3.84 -5.91 3.18
C LEU A 32 -2.99 -4.64 3.26
N GLU A 33 -2.77 -4.08 4.45
CA GLU A 33 -1.88 -2.92 4.67
C GLU A 33 -0.43 -3.21 4.28
N LYS A 34 0.07 -4.43 4.54
CA LYS A 34 1.40 -4.86 4.06
C LYS A 34 1.44 -4.95 2.53
N VAL A 35 0.37 -5.41 1.90
CA VAL A 35 0.23 -5.48 0.44
C VAL A 35 0.18 -4.08 -0.17
N GLU A 36 -0.56 -3.14 0.43
CA GLU A 36 -0.56 -1.73 0.02
C GLU A 36 0.83 -1.11 0.16
N SER A 37 1.55 -1.42 1.23
CA SER A 37 2.93 -0.96 1.43
C SER A 37 3.87 -1.50 0.34
N ALA A 38 3.73 -2.78 -0.03
CA ALA A 38 4.48 -3.39 -1.13
C ALA A 38 4.12 -2.75 -2.48
N ARG A 39 2.83 -2.45 -2.71
CA ARG A 39 2.37 -1.69 -3.87
C ARG A 39 3.03 -0.31 -3.95
N GLY A 40 3.08 0.43 -2.84
CA GLY A 40 3.79 1.71 -2.76
C GLY A 40 5.28 1.60 -3.12
N GLN A 41 5.94 0.51 -2.71
CA GLN A 41 7.34 0.25 -3.09
C GLN A 41 7.50 -0.02 -4.59
N LEU A 42 6.53 -0.68 -5.24
CA LEU A 42 6.55 -0.86 -6.70
C LEU A 42 6.42 0.47 -7.45
N TYR A 43 5.57 1.38 -6.99
CA TYR A 43 5.51 2.74 -7.53
C TYR A 43 6.83 3.50 -7.34
N GLY A 44 7.42 3.41 -6.14
CA GLY A 44 8.73 4.00 -5.87
C GLY A 44 9.82 3.44 -6.78
N PHE A 45 9.86 2.12 -6.96
CA PHE A 45 10.76 1.44 -7.90
C PHE A 45 10.55 1.93 -9.33
N HIS A 46 9.31 2.00 -9.81
CA HIS A 46 8.97 2.51 -11.15
C HIS A 46 9.50 3.93 -11.38
N GLN A 47 9.27 4.84 -10.42
CA GLN A 47 9.75 6.22 -10.50
C GLN A 47 11.28 6.31 -10.53
N LEU A 48 11.96 5.56 -9.66
CA LEU A 48 13.42 5.53 -9.62
C LEU A 48 14.01 5.02 -10.94
N MET A 49 13.43 3.98 -11.52
CA MET A 49 13.88 3.43 -12.80
C MET A 49 13.61 4.38 -13.96
N GLY A 50 12.47 5.09 -13.98
CA GLY A 50 12.23 6.14 -14.97
C GLY A 50 13.23 7.30 -14.87
N GLY A 51 13.56 7.72 -13.64
CA GLY A 51 14.61 8.73 -13.42
C GLY A 51 16.01 8.26 -13.81
N ALA A 52 16.33 6.98 -13.60
CA ALA A 52 17.59 6.39 -14.04
C ALA A 52 17.68 6.34 -15.58
N ASP A 53 16.59 6.00 -16.27
CA ASP A 53 16.51 6.00 -17.74
C ASP A 53 16.77 7.38 -18.32
N LEU A 54 16.16 8.45 -17.76
CA LEU A 54 16.47 9.83 -18.16
C LEU A 54 17.93 10.23 -17.86
N THR A 55 18.51 9.69 -16.79
CA THR A 55 19.92 9.93 -16.48
C THR A 55 20.84 9.23 -17.48
N LEU A 56 20.44 8.07 -18.00
CA LEU A 56 21.18 7.36 -19.05
C LEU A 56 21.22 8.16 -20.35
N ASP A 57 20.12 8.81 -20.76
CA ASP A 57 20.12 9.71 -21.93
C ASP A 57 21.21 10.77 -21.81
N ARG A 58 21.30 11.40 -20.63
CA ARG A 58 22.33 12.39 -20.35
C ARG A 58 23.74 11.79 -20.38
N ALA A 59 23.92 10.58 -19.86
CA ALA A 59 25.21 9.91 -19.88
C ALA A 59 25.65 9.58 -21.32
N VAL A 60 24.74 9.11 -22.18
CA VAL A 60 24.98 8.86 -23.61
C VAL A 60 25.41 10.14 -24.31
N GLU A 61 24.68 11.24 -24.10
CA GLU A 61 25.04 12.55 -24.68
C GLU A 61 26.45 12.99 -24.23
N LEU A 62 26.75 12.91 -22.94
CA LEU A 62 28.05 13.28 -22.39
C LEU A 62 29.20 12.42 -22.92
N LEU A 63 28.99 11.10 -23.08
CA LEU A 63 29.98 10.21 -23.69
C LEU A 63 30.29 10.63 -25.13
N ARG A 64 29.27 11.03 -25.90
CA ARG A 64 29.48 11.54 -27.27
C ARG A 64 30.25 12.85 -27.27
N MET A 65 29.85 13.81 -26.44
CA MET A 65 30.54 15.10 -26.31
C MET A 65 32.00 14.94 -25.83
N GLY A 66 32.26 13.94 -24.99
CA GLY A 66 33.60 13.60 -24.51
C GLY A 66 34.48 12.88 -25.53
N GLY A 67 33.98 12.61 -26.74
CA GLY A 67 34.75 11.92 -27.78
C GLY A 67 34.76 10.39 -27.64
N HIS A 68 33.77 9.81 -26.95
CA HIS A 68 33.63 8.35 -26.75
C HIS A 68 32.37 7.77 -27.43
N PRO A 69 32.20 7.94 -28.76
CA PRO A 69 30.97 7.55 -29.45
C PRO A 69 30.68 6.04 -29.38
N GLU A 70 31.70 5.18 -29.44
CA GLU A 70 31.52 3.73 -29.38
C GLU A 70 30.96 3.26 -28.03
N HIS A 71 31.35 3.93 -26.94
CA HIS A 71 30.85 3.64 -25.60
C HIS A 71 29.42 4.16 -25.43
N ALA A 72 29.12 5.34 -25.98
CA ALA A 72 27.77 5.87 -26.03
C ALA A 72 26.83 4.91 -26.79
N ASP A 73 27.25 4.41 -27.96
CA ASP A 73 26.46 3.46 -28.73
C ASP A 73 26.28 2.12 -27.99
N LEU A 74 27.29 1.68 -27.23
CA LEU A 74 27.16 0.46 -26.42
C LEU A 74 26.09 0.61 -25.35
N VAL A 75 26.11 1.71 -24.59
CA VAL A 75 25.12 1.98 -23.54
C VAL A 75 23.72 2.11 -24.14
N GLU A 76 23.59 2.87 -25.23
CA GLU A 76 22.32 3.09 -25.92
C GLU A 76 21.74 1.78 -26.45
N ARG A 77 22.54 0.91 -27.08
CA ARG A 77 22.05 -0.37 -27.60
C ARG A 77 21.68 -1.38 -26.51
N GLU A 78 22.47 -1.44 -25.44
CA GLU A 78 22.35 -2.53 -24.46
C GLU A 78 21.44 -2.22 -23.29
N ILE A 79 21.32 -0.95 -22.89
CA ILE A 79 20.69 -0.55 -21.64
C ILE A 79 19.47 0.34 -21.85
N VAL A 80 19.53 1.34 -22.74
CA VAL A 80 18.40 2.26 -22.95
C VAL A 80 17.18 1.50 -23.46
N GLY A 81 16.05 1.65 -22.77
CA GLY A 81 14.80 0.93 -23.08
C GLY A 81 14.82 -0.58 -22.78
N ARG A 82 15.87 -1.11 -22.12
CA ARG A 82 15.97 -2.54 -21.79
C ARG A 82 15.06 -2.94 -20.63
N ASN A 83 14.03 -3.74 -20.90
CA ASN A 83 13.15 -4.33 -19.88
C ASN A 83 13.89 -4.82 -18.63
N VAL A 84 13.39 -4.43 -17.46
CA VAL A 84 14.01 -4.73 -16.15
C VAL A 84 13.84 -6.19 -15.74
N VAL A 85 12.80 -6.84 -16.26
CA VAL A 85 12.58 -8.29 -16.19
C VAL A 85 12.07 -8.77 -17.55
N PRO A 86 12.09 -10.08 -17.86
CA PRO A 86 11.67 -10.57 -19.17
C PRO A 86 10.27 -10.07 -19.57
N GLY A 87 10.21 -9.34 -20.68
CA GLY A 87 8.96 -8.84 -21.27
C GLY A 87 8.29 -7.66 -20.57
N CYS A 88 8.85 -7.15 -19.46
CA CYS A 88 8.23 -6.07 -18.70
C CYS A 88 9.19 -4.90 -18.43
N TRP A 89 8.74 -3.71 -18.83
CA TRP A 89 9.18 -2.47 -18.24
C TRP A 89 8.51 -2.26 -16.87
N THR A 90 8.96 -1.27 -16.11
CA THR A 90 8.59 -1.12 -14.70
C THR A 90 7.11 -0.80 -14.46
N PHE A 91 6.44 -0.05 -15.35
CA PHE A 91 5.00 0.22 -15.18
C PHE A 91 4.16 -1.06 -15.35
N GLN A 92 4.59 -1.97 -16.23
CA GLN A 92 3.89 -3.24 -16.47
C GLN A 92 3.95 -4.16 -15.24
N LEU A 93 5.01 -4.04 -14.42
CA LEU A 93 5.07 -4.72 -13.12
C LEU A 93 4.03 -4.17 -12.14
N VAL A 94 3.83 -2.86 -12.12
CA VAL A 94 2.80 -2.22 -11.29
C VAL A 94 1.40 -2.66 -11.75
N GLU A 95 1.12 -2.58 -13.05
CA GLU A 95 -0.16 -3.00 -13.62
C GLU A 95 -0.45 -4.48 -13.32
N ALA A 96 0.53 -5.36 -13.58
CA ALA A 96 0.37 -6.78 -13.32
C ALA A 96 0.14 -7.07 -11.83
N TYR A 97 0.87 -6.41 -10.92
CA TYR A 97 0.66 -6.56 -9.49
C TYR A 97 -0.74 -6.10 -9.07
N ASP A 98 -1.18 -4.96 -9.60
CA ASP A 98 -2.49 -4.37 -9.35
C ASP A 98 -3.62 -5.30 -9.80
N ASP A 99 -3.50 -5.90 -10.98
CA ASP A 99 -4.52 -6.77 -11.57
C ASP A 99 -4.54 -8.18 -10.94
N THR A 100 -3.38 -8.74 -10.62
CA THR A 100 -3.27 -10.17 -10.27
C THR A 100 -3.31 -10.45 -8.78
N TYR A 101 -2.98 -9.46 -7.94
CA TYR A 101 -2.89 -9.69 -6.49
C TYR A 101 -3.58 -8.62 -5.67
N TYR A 102 -3.27 -7.34 -5.90
CA TYR A 102 -3.78 -6.26 -5.06
C TYR A 102 -5.31 -6.11 -5.15
N ARG A 103 -5.87 -5.91 -6.36
CA ARG A 103 -7.33 -5.76 -6.53
C ARG A 103 -8.12 -6.98 -6.04
N PRO A 104 -7.76 -8.22 -6.40
CA PRO A 104 -8.42 -9.39 -5.84
C PRO A 104 -8.38 -9.45 -4.30
N PHE A 105 -7.27 -9.06 -3.67
CA PHE A 105 -7.19 -9.01 -2.21
C PHE A 105 -8.18 -7.98 -1.66
N VAL A 106 -8.14 -6.74 -2.16
CA VAL A 106 -9.06 -5.66 -1.74
C VAL A 106 -10.51 -6.16 -1.82
N GLU A 107 -10.92 -6.72 -2.95
CA GLU A 107 -12.28 -7.22 -3.14
C GLU A 107 -12.67 -8.32 -2.12
N VAL A 108 -11.75 -9.23 -1.81
CA VAL A 108 -11.99 -10.29 -0.81
C VAL A 108 -12.08 -9.72 0.61
N GLU A 109 -11.18 -8.80 0.99
CA GLU A 109 -11.24 -8.12 2.29
C GLU A 109 -12.57 -7.40 2.45
N GLU A 110 -12.95 -6.60 1.46
CA GLU A 110 -14.15 -5.78 1.51
C GLU A 110 -15.39 -6.65 1.65
N ARG A 111 -15.46 -7.75 0.88
CA ARG A 111 -16.55 -8.72 0.96
C ARG A 111 -16.65 -9.37 2.34
N VAL A 112 -15.55 -9.87 2.88
CA VAL A 112 -15.53 -10.54 4.19
C VAL A 112 -15.95 -9.56 5.29
N ARG A 113 -15.42 -8.34 5.26
CA ARG A 113 -15.79 -7.27 6.19
C ARG A 113 -17.27 -6.87 6.06
N GLN A 114 -17.78 -6.78 4.83
CA GLN A 114 -19.19 -6.47 4.59
C GLN A 114 -20.12 -7.55 5.15
N GLU A 115 -19.81 -8.82 4.90
CA GLU A 115 -20.61 -9.96 5.34
C GLU A 115 -20.60 -10.13 6.87
N LEU A 116 -19.45 -9.96 7.52
CA LEU A 116 -19.30 -10.26 8.95
C LEU A 116 -19.63 -9.09 9.87
N VAL A 117 -19.34 -7.85 9.46
CA VAL A 117 -19.49 -6.67 10.32
C VAL A 117 -20.16 -5.49 9.64
N GLY A 118 -20.82 -5.71 8.50
CA GLY A 118 -21.57 -4.66 7.79
C GLY A 118 -20.68 -3.54 7.27
N GLY A 119 -19.42 -3.83 6.96
CA GLY A 119 -18.50 -2.85 6.38
C GLY A 119 -17.76 -1.99 7.40
N ARG A 120 -17.93 -2.21 8.71
CA ARG A 120 -17.21 -1.45 9.74
C ARG A 120 -15.70 -1.73 9.69
N ARG A 121 -14.90 -0.67 9.65
CA ARG A 121 -13.42 -0.73 9.55
C ARG A 121 -12.79 -0.59 10.94
N HIS A 122 -11.57 -1.09 11.08
CA HIS A 122 -10.70 -0.89 12.25
C HIS A 122 -11.35 -1.24 13.60
N LEU A 123 -12.24 -2.26 13.64
CA LEU A 123 -12.91 -2.66 14.88
C LEU A 123 -11.93 -3.19 15.93
N TYR A 124 -10.88 -3.87 15.49
CA TYR A 124 -9.84 -4.40 16.37
C TYR A 124 -9.03 -3.26 17.01
N GLU A 125 -8.55 -2.31 16.20
CA GLU A 125 -7.80 -1.14 16.64
C GLU A 125 -8.65 -0.23 17.53
N ALA A 126 -9.92 -0.04 17.18
CA ALA A 126 -10.85 0.75 17.97
C ALA A 126 -11.06 0.15 19.37
N GLN A 127 -11.22 -1.16 19.48
CA GLN A 127 -11.31 -1.85 20.77
C GLN A 127 -10.00 -1.74 21.55
N MET A 128 -8.85 -1.93 20.90
CA MET A 128 -7.55 -1.73 21.55
C MET A 128 -7.36 -0.30 22.06
N LYS A 129 -7.73 0.71 21.28
CA LYS A 129 -7.68 2.12 21.67
C LYS A 129 -8.58 2.37 22.89
N GLU A 130 -9.82 1.88 22.84
CA GLU A 130 -10.80 2.03 23.91
C GLU A 130 -10.32 1.41 25.23
N VAL A 131 -9.66 0.26 25.18
CA VAL A 131 -9.07 -0.38 26.37
C VAL A 131 -7.87 0.43 26.90
N ARG A 132 -7.05 1.01 26.01
CA ARG A 132 -5.81 1.71 26.38
C ARG A 132 -6.01 3.15 26.83
N ARG A 133 -7.12 3.80 26.50
CA ARG A 133 -7.33 5.22 26.80
C ARG A 133 -7.45 5.48 28.31
N THR A 134 -6.92 6.61 28.76
CA THR A 134 -7.10 7.07 30.14
C THR A 134 -8.42 7.84 30.25
N ARG A 135 -9.34 7.36 31.10
CA ARG A 135 -10.61 8.08 31.33
C ARG A 135 -10.35 9.45 31.96
N GLY A 136 -10.95 10.49 31.38
CA GLY A 136 -10.83 11.88 31.85
C GLY A 136 -9.58 12.63 31.38
N HIS A 137 -8.66 11.98 30.65
CA HIS A 137 -7.53 12.69 30.05
C HIS A 137 -7.97 13.43 28.77
N PRO A 138 -7.70 14.75 28.64
CA PRO A 138 -8.25 15.57 27.56
C PRO A 138 -7.79 15.17 26.15
N GLN A 139 -6.69 14.41 26.04
CA GLN A 139 -6.15 13.91 24.76
C GLN A 139 -6.38 12.41 24.53
N HIS A 140 -6.97 11.69 25.49
CA HIS A 140 -7.28 10.25 25.35
C HIS A 140 -8.79 10.07 25.06
N THR A 141 -9.27 10.85 24.10
CA THR A 141 -10.68 10.84 23.67
C THR A 141 -10.96 9.62 22.80
N ALA A 142 -12.18 9.10 22.90
CA ALA A 142 -12.60 7.95 22.09
C ALA A 142 -12.69 8.32 20.60
N ARG A 143 -13.05 9.57 20.31
CA ARG A 143 -13.26 10.11 18.96
C ARG A 143 -12.23 11.22 18.65
N PRO A 144 -11.99 11.54 17.36
CA PRO A 144 -11.18 12.68 16.96
C PRO A 144 -11.66 14.01 17.55
#